data_AF-A0AA40A390-F1
#
_entry.id   AF-A0AA40A390-F1
#
_cell.length_a   1.000
_cell.length_b   1.000
_cell.length_c   1.000
_cell.angle_alpha   90.00
_cell.angle_beta   90.00
_cell.angle_gamma   90.00
#
_symmetry.space_group_name_H-M   'P 1'
#
loop_
_entity.id
_entity.type
_entity.pdbx_description
1 polymer ?
#
loop_
_entity_poly.entity_id
_entity_poly.type
_entity_poly.pdbx_seq_one_letter_code
_entity_poly.pdbx_strand_id
1 'polypeptide(L)'
;MRLSLEDKGQAAVPDLGGQLLRIPNLTLEFAGWKQGVNPSYEQVRQNVDKRLGELIRGNEKVLGKARAGDLGLFASSWFPDVDYEDLETAALFSIWAFFWDDAIDGSSDASVSGLSIDGASNDTVARGIAEAEKYRDQSLSFVRFHLLGGVESGTNVEPKAPNVIFCCDEEALRSGFLGSIETYMEACVAELKWRLSGKLPANADEFYQFRLQTSAVEMMLDLCGLSQELTGVRVCSNKISIIINELFSLKKELKDGAPLNLVPITMRALNLNLDAATQVILNDLHSNIRDFEQNANVLRESTTSEHEDAAVESLERLIGAYQALVTCVLHFSIKSPRYGILKDRQDDGSFVIAL
;
A
#
# COMPACT_ATOMS: atom_id res chain seq x y z
N MET A 1 34.98 -0.36 -36.03
CA MET A 1 35.05 -1.36 -34.93
C MET A 1 36.12 -0.84 -33.96
N ARG A 2 35.84 -0.29 -32.79
CA ARG A 2 34.78 -0.53 -31.80
C ARG A 2 34.25 0.82 -31.29
N LEU A 3 32.93 0.96 -31.21
CA LEU A 3 32.29 2.00 -30.42
C LEU A 3 32.53 1.65 -28.94
N SER A 4 33.12 2.56 -28.17
CA SER A 4 33.18 2.45 -26.72
C SER A 4 31.76 2.59 -26.18
N LEU A 5 31.35 1.62 -25.38
CA LEU A 5 30.16 1.68 -24.54
C LEU A 5 30.50 2.58 -23.35
N GLU A 6 30.45 3.90 -23.55
CA GLU A 6 30.36 4.89 -22.49
C GLU A 6 28.90 5.38 -22.40
N ASP A 7 28.46 5.65 -21.18
CA ASP A 7 27.11 6.08 -20.74
C ASP A 7 25.97 5.05 -20.79
N LYS A 8 25.97 4.14 -19.82
CA LYS A 8 24.73 3.82 -19.11
C LYS A 8 24.74 4.60 -17.80
N GLY A 9 24.31 5.86 -17.83
CA GLY A 9 24.12 6.65 -16.62
C GLY A 9 23.08 6.00 -15.72
N GLN A 10 23.51 5.19 -14.75
CA GLN A 10 22.68 4.85 -13.61
C GLN A 10 22.39 6.16 -12.87
N ALA A 11 21.12 6.52 -12.76
CA ALA A 11 20.74 7.71 -12.03
C ALA A 11 21.01 7.47 -10.54
N ALA A 12 22.01 8.14 -9.98
CA ALA A 12 22.34 8.01 -8.56
C ALA A 12 21.21 8.57 -7.69
N VAL A 13 20.90 7.86 -6.62
CA VAL A 13 19.99 8.29 -5.56
C VAL A 13 20.73 9.31 -4.69
N PRO A 14 20.12 10.43 -4.28
CA PRO A 14 20.75 11.36 -3.35
C PRO A 14 21.15 10.66 -2.05
N ASP A 15 22.35 10.95 -1.54
CA ASP A 15 22.75 10.48 -0.20
C ASP A 15 21.99 11.26 0.87
N LEU A 16 21.13 10.54 1.60
CA LEU A 16 20.27 11.07 2.65
C LEU A 16 20.80 10.78 4.06
N GLY A 17 21.91 10.06 4.19
CA GLY A 17 22.45 9.65 5.49
C GLY A 17 22.73 10.84 6.41
N GLY A 18 22.14 10.81 7.61
CA GLY A 18 22.32 11.84 8.63
C GLY A 18 21.52 13.13 8.39
N GLN A 19 20.70 13.19 7.35
CA GLN A 19 19.75 14.29 7.16
C GLN A 19 18.51 14.11 8.05
N LEU A 20 17.76 15.19 8.26
CA LEU A 20 16.53 15.19 9.05
C LEU A 20 15.32 15.44 8.14
N LEU A 21 14.47 14.44 7.98
CA LEU A 21 13.18 14.58 7.32
C LEU A 21 12.18 15.21 8.30
N ARG A 22 11.52 16.30 7.87
CA ARG A 22 10.52 17.01 8.67
C ARG A 22 9.15 16.86 8.04
N ILE A 23 8.21 16.28 8.80
CA ILE A 23 6.82 16.10 8.36
C ILE A 23 5.94 16.87 9.35
N PRO A 24 5.10 17.83 8.89
CA PRO A 24 4.20 18.55 9.78
C PRO A 24 3.13 17.62 10.36
N ASN A 25 2.35 18.12 11.33
CA ASN A 25 1.23 17.35 11.88
C ASN A 25 0.09 17.22 10.86
N LEU A 26 0.08 16.12 10.10
CA LEU A 26 -0.92 15.86 9.07
C LEU A 26 -2.30 15.50 9.63
N THR A 27 -2.46 15.20 10.92
CA THR A 27 -3.79 14.82 11.46
C THR A 27 -4.81 15.95 11.35
N LEU A 28 -4.33 17.20 11.35
CA LEU A 28 -5.18 18.38 11.24
C LEU A 28 -5.80 18.54 9.84
N GLU A 29 -5.07 18.10 8.80
CA GLU A 29 -5.54 18.18 7.41
C GLU A 29 -6.76 17.28 7.14
N PHE A 30 -6.95 16.24 7.96
CA PHE A 30 -8.04 15.27 7.84
C PHE A 30 -9.06 15.37 8.97
N ALA A 31 -9.09 16.47 9.74
CA ALA A 31 -9.99 16.61 10.89
C ALA A 31 -11.49 16.46 10.53
N GLY A 32 -11.87 16.85 9.31
CA GLY A 32 -13.24 16.72 8.80
C GLY A 32 -13.56 15.38 8.12
N TRP A 33 -12.57 14.50 7.96
CA TRP A 33 -12.74 13.22 7.27
C TRP A 33 -13.22 12.13 8.23
N LYS A 34 -13.95 11.15 7.71
CA LYS A 34 -14.26 9.92 8.44
C LYS A 34 -12.98 9.28 8.97
N GLN A 35 -12.95 9.02 10.28
CA GLN A 35 -11.83 8.45 11.01
C GLN A 35 -12.31 7.83 12.32
N GLY A 36 -11.52 6.93 12.89
CA GLY A 36 -11.83 6.31 14.16
C GLY A 36 -11.06 5.01 14.35
N VAL A 37 -11.36 4.30 15.43
CA VAL A 37 -10.93 2.92 15.65
C VAL A 37 -12.17 2.14 16.09
N ASN A 38 -12.44 1.02 15.43
CA ASN A 38 -13.60 0.20 15.74
C ASN A 38 -13.60 -0.22 17.23
N PRO A 39 -14.74 -0.15 17.93
CA PRO A 39 -14.85 -0.57 19.33
C PRO A 39 -14.40 -2.02 19.60
N SER A 40 -14.45 -2.89 18.59
CA SER A 40 -14.04 -4.28 18.66
C SER A 40 -12.54 -4.51 18.43
N TYR A 41 -11.74 -3.44 18.33
CA TYR A 41 -10.29 -3.50 18.04
C TYR A 41 -9.55 -4.49 18.95
N GLU A 42 -9.78 -4.48 20.26
CA GLU A 42 -9.06 -5.39 21.18
C GLU A 42 -9.38 -6.86 20.90
N GLN A 43 -10.62 -7.17 20.52
CA GLN A 43 -11.02 -8.53 20.16
C GLN A 43 -10.35 -8.95 18.84
N VAL A 44 -10.37 -8.07 17.83
CA VAL A 44 -9.74 -8.33 16.54
C VAL A 44 -8.22 -8.46 16.66
N ARG A 45 -7.58 -7.60 17.45
CA ARG A 45 -6.13 -7.68 17.73
C ARG A 45 -5.73 -9.03 18.31
N GLN A 46 -6.50 -9.56 19.26
CA GLN A 46 -6.25 -10.89 19.84
C GLN A 46 -6.38 -12.00 18.79
N ASN A 47 -7.38 -11.91 17.91
CA ASN A 47 -7.59 -12.90 16.86
C ASN A 47 -6.51 -12.83 15.77
N VAL A 48 -6.09 -11.63 15.38
CA VAL A 48 -4.93 -11.39 14.51
C VAL A 48 -3.67 -11.99 15.13
N ASP A 49 -3.38 -11.72 16.40
CA ASP A 49 -2.19 -12.23 17.10
C ASP A 49 -2.17 -13.76 17.22
N LYS A 50 -3.35 -14.36 17.44
CA LYS A 50 -3.54 -15.81 17.42
C LYS A 50 -3.26 -16.36 16.02
N ARG A 51 -3.85 -15.75 14.99
CA ARG A 51 -3.68 -16.19 13.60
C ARG A 51 -2.24 -16.10 13.14
N LEU A 52 -1.53 -15.01 13.48
CA LEU A 52 -0.11 -14.86 13.22
C LEU A 52 0.72 -15.98 13.87
N GLY A 53 0.38 -16.38 15.10
CA GLY A 53 1.04 -17.50 15.78
C GLY A 53 0.82 -18.86 15.11
N GLU A 54 -0.34 -19.05 14.46
CA GLU A 54 -0.62 -20.26 13.68
C GLU A 54 0.16 -20.29 12.36
N LEU A 55 0.33 -19.13 11.72
CA LEU A 55 1.01 -18.96 10.43
C LEU A 55 2.54 -18.98 10.56
N ILE A 56 3.10 -18.31 11.57
CA ILE A 56 4.54 -18.13 11.75
C ILE A 56 5.04 -19.08 12.83
N ARG A 57 5.23 -20.35 12.46
CA ARG A 57 5.70 -21.39 13.39
C ARG A 57 7.22 -21.47 13.40
N GLY A 58 7.80 -21.56 14.61
CA GLY A 58 9.23 -21.81 14.78
C GLY A 58 10.13 -20.60 14.51
N ASN A 59 9.57 -19.40 14.34
CA ASN A 59 10.32 -18.16 14.15
C ASN A 59 9.76 -17.02 15.02
N GLU A 60 10.07 -17.07 16.32
CA GLU A 60 9.60 -16.08 17.31
C GLU A 60 10.00 -14.64 16.99
N LYS A 61 11.14 -14.44 16.30
CA LYS A 61 11.58 -13.09 15.88
C LYS A 61 10.67 -12.51 14.81
N VAL A 62 10.30 -13.31 13.80
CA VAL A 62 9.37 -12.87 12.75
C VAL A 62 7.96 -12.72 13.30
N LEU A 63 7.52 -13.64 14.17
CA LEU A 63 6.22 -13.54 14.84
C LEU A 63 6.12 -12.29 15.71
N GLY A 64 7.16 -12.00 16.52
CA GLY A 64 7.20 -10.79 17.35
C GLY A 64 7.16 -9.51 16.52
N LYS A 65 7.86 -9.46 15.38
CA LYS A 65 7.78 -8.32 14.45
C LYS A 65 6.39 -8.19 13.82
N ALA A 66 5.78 -9.29 13.40
CA ALA A 66 4.45 -9.28 12.80
C ALA A 66 3.38 -8.78 13.77
N ARG A 67 3.38 -9.28 15.01
CA ARG A 67 2.48 -8.80 16.08
C ARG A 67 2.71 -7.33 16.41
N ALA A 68 3.97 -6.91 16.49
CA ALA A 68 4.30 -5.50 16.71
C ALA A 68 3.84 -4.59 15.58
N GLY A 69 3.59 -5.10 14.37
CA GLY A 69 3.02 -4.32 13.27
C GLY A 69 1.56 -3.89 13.50
N ASP A 70 0.83 -4.57 14.38
CA ASP A 70 -0.57 -4.31 14.75
C ASP A 70 -1.50 -4.13 13.54
N LEU A 71 -1.62 -5.17 12.73
CA LEU A 71 -2.53 -5.17 11.58
C LEU A 71 -4.01 -5.15 11.99
N GLY A 72 -4.32 -5.49 13.25
CA GLY A 72 -5.64 -5.29 13.84
C GLY A 72 -6.00 -3.82 13.95
N LEU A 73 -5.03 -2.95 14.31
CA LEU A 73 -5.22 -1.50 14.32
C LEU A 73 -5.48 -0.95 12.92
N PHE A 74 -4.79 -1.45 11.89
CA PHE A 74 -5.02 -1.06 10.51
C PHE A 74 -6.47 -1.32 10.10
N ALA A 75 -6.93 -2.57 10.20
CA ALA A 75 -8.30 -2.92 9.83
C ALA A 75 -9.34 -2.17 10.67
N SER A 76 -9.10 -2.02 11.98
CA SER A 76 -10.02 -1.30 12.87
C SER A 76 -10.09 0.19 12.61
N SER A 77 -9.02 0.79 12.06
CA SER A 77 -9.00 2.20 11.68
C SER A 77 -9.67 2.43 10.33
N TRP A 78 -9.57 1.46 9.43
CA TRP A 78 -10.20 1.51 8.12
C TRP A 78 -11.71 1.27 8.20
N PHE A 79 -12.14 0.35 9.07
CA PHE A 79 -13.56 0.01 9.26
C PHE A 79 -14.06 0.37 10.68
N PRO A 80 -14.17 1.67 11.01
CA PRO A 80 -14.50 2.09 12.38
C PRO A 80 -15.93 1.74 12.82
N ASP A 81 -16.85 1.51 11.87
CA ASP A 81 -18.29 1.40 12.17
C ASP A 81 -18.94 0.08 11.70
N VAL A 82 -18.15 -0.87 11.18
CA VAL A 82 -18.68 -2.18 10.76
C VAL A 82 -18.82 -3.11 11.96
N ASP A 83 -19.61 -4.17 11.79
CA ASP A 83 -19.73 -5.19 12.82
C ASP A 83 -18.44 -6.02 12.98
N TYR A 84 -18.43 -6.87 13.99
CA TYR A 84 -17.25 -7.65 14.31
C TYR A 84 -16.89 -8.68 13.21
N GLU A 85 -17.88 -9.27 12.54
CA GLU A 85 -17.66 -10.35 11.56
C GLU A 85 -17.02 -9.80 10.29
N ASP A 86 -17.51 -8.66 9.80
CA ASP A 86 -16.91 -7.93 8.68
C ASP A 86 -15.51 -7.42 9.03
N LEU A 87 -15.33 -6.90 10.25
CA LEU A 87 -14.04 -6.39 10.69
C LEU A 87 -12.99 -7.50 10.81
N GLU A 88 -13.36 -8.67 11.36
CA GLU A 88 -12.46 -9.82 11.45
C GLU A 88 -12.01 -10.28 10.06
N THR A 89 -12.95 -10.32 9.11
CA THR A 89 -12.68 -10.61 7.70
C THR A 89 -11.67 -9.63 7.12
N ALA A 90 -11.91 -8.32 7.26
CA ALA A 90 -11.02 -7.27 6.80
C ALA A 90 -9.63 -7.33 7.44
N ALA A 91 -9.54 -7.70 8.73
CA ALA A 91 -8.28 -7.86 9.43
C ALA A 91 -7.47 -9.05 8.91
N LEU A 92 -8.11 -10.20 8.70
CA LEU A 92 -7.47 -11.38 8.12
C LEU A 92 -6.99 -11.11 6.68
N PHE A 93 -7.81 -10.40 5.90
CA PHE A 93 -7.43 -9.94 4.57
C PHE A 93 -6.22 -9.00 4.61
N SER A 94 -6.20 -8.04 5.55
CA SER A 94 -5.06 -7.14 5.73
C SER A 94 -3.78 -7.91 6.07
N ILE A 95 -3.84 -8.91 6.96
CA ILE A 95 -2.69 -9.81 7.23
C ILE A 95 -2.17 -10.42 5.94
N TRP A 96 -3.08 -10.98 5.13
CA TRP A 96 -2.70 -11.62 3.88
C TRP A 96 -2.02 -10.63 2.92
N ALA A 97 -2.63 -9.46 2.70
CA ALA A 97 -2.13 -8.44 1.78
C ALA A 97 -0.71 -7.96 2.17
N PHE A 98 -0.51 -7.59 3.44
CA PHE A 98 0.81 -7.15 3.93
C PHE A 98 1.88 -8.25 3.82
N PHE A 99 1.53 -9.51 4.08
CA PHE A 99 2.49 -10.62 3.98
C PHE A 99 2.80 -10.99 2.55
N TRP A 100 1.81 -10.86 1.66
CA TRP A 100 2.02 -11.08 0.24
C TRP A 100 2.95 -10.01 -0.34
N ASP A 101 2.72 -8.74 0.01
CA ASP A 101 3.56 -7.60 -0.36
C ASP A 101 4.99 -7.77 0.16
N ASP A 102 5.16 -8.04 1.47
CA ASP A 102 6.47 -8.29 2.09
C ASP A 102 7.20 -9.49 1.45
N ALA A 103 6.48 -10.49 0.92
CA ALA A 103 7.08 -11.63 0.24
C ALA A 103 7.57 -11.30 -1.18
N ILE A 104 6.83 -10.46 -1.92
CA ILE A 104 7.28 -9.95 -3.23
C ILE A 104 8.49 -9.03 -3.03
N ASP A 105 8.47 -8.15 -2.04
CA ASP A 105 9.62 -7.31 -1.72
C ASP A 105 10.81 -8.14 -1.24
N GLY A 106 10.56 -9.12 -0.37
CA GLY A 106 11.57 -10.06 0.13
C GLY A 106 12.17 -10.99 -0.93
N SER A 107 11.47 -11.23 -2.05
CA SER A 107 12.01 -11.98 -3.19
C SER A 107 13.19 -11.27 -3.87
N SER A 108 13.36 -9.97 -3.60
CA SER A 108 14.57 -9.22 -3.94
C SER A 108 15.67 -9.33 -2.87
N ASP A 109 15.33 -9.60 -1.62
CA ASP A 109 16.25 -9.55 -0.47
C ASP A 109 17.13 -10.80 -0.29
N ALA A 110 16.68 -11.99 -0.71
CA ALA A 110 17.46 -13.22 -0.50
C ALA A 110 18.80 -13.24 -1.27
N SER A 111 19.07 -12.25 -2.13
CA SER A 111 20.29 -12.18 -2.92
C SER A 111 20.73 -10.77 -3.38
N VAL A 112 19.95 -9.70 -3.16
CA VAL A 112 20.25 -8.35 -3.68
C VAL A 112 20.43 -7.29 -2.58
N SER A 113 19.95 -7.49 -1.34
CA SER A 113 19.96 -6.46 -0.27
C SER A 113 21.31 -6.18 0.41
N GLY A 114 22.42 -6.67 -0.15
CA GLY A 114 23.78 -6.34 0.30
C GLY A 114 24.72 -5.96 -0.84
N LEU A 115 24.23 -5.96 -2.07
CA LEU A 115 24.96 -5.54 -3.24
C LEU A 115 24.18 -4.38 -3.82
N SER A 116 24.80 -3.20 -3.89
CA SER A 116 24.45 -2.25 -4.95
C SER A 116 24.12 -3.04 -6.22
N ILE A 117 23.08 -2.65 -6.96
CA ILE A 117 22.72 -3.28 -8.25
C ILE A 117 23.95 -3.44 -9.17
N ASP A 118 24.98 -2.63 -8.93
CA ASP A 118 26.35 -2.69 -9.47
C ASP A 118 27.12 -4.02 -9.24
N GLY A 119 26.60 -4.98 -8.45
CA GLY A 119 27.26 -6.24 -8.12
C GLY A 119 26.41 -7.51 -8.23
N ALA A 120 25.09 -7.41 -8.48
CA ALA A 120 24.25 -8.59 -8.67
C ALA A 120 24.46 -9.16 -10.08
N SER A 121 24.73 -10.46 -10.20
CA SER A 121 24.82 -11.09 -11.52
C SER A 121 23.44 -11.09 -12.20
N ASN A 122 23.42 -11.05 -13.53
CA ASN A 122 22.18 -11.18 -14.31
C ASN A 122 21.38 -12.44 -13.92
N ASP A 123 22.07 -13.51 -13.53
CA ASP A 123 21.45 -14.77 -13.09
C ASP A 123 20.71 -14.64 -11.75
N THR A 124 21.17 -13.76 -10.86
CA THR A 124 20.51 -13.47 -9.58
C THR A 124 19.23 -12.68 -9.79
N VAL A 125 19.29 -11.64 -10.63
CA VAL A 125 18.11 -10.83 -11.01
C VAL A 125 17.07 -11.68 -11.71
N ALA A 126 17.47 -12.51 -12.69
CA ALA A 126 16.56 -13.40 -13.40
C ALA A 126 15.87 -14.40 -12.47
N ARG A 127 16.59 -14.90 -11.45
CA ARG A 127 16.03 -15.83 -10.47
C ARG A 127 15.00 -15.17 -9.56
N GLY A 128 15.29 -13.97 -9.05
CA GLY A 128 14.34 -13.20 -8.22
C GLY A 128 13.04 -12.89 -8.98
N ILE A 129 13.15 -12.49 -10.26
CA ILE A 129 11.97 -12.28 -11.12
C ILE A 129 11.17 -13.58 -11.28
N ALA A 130 11.84 -14.70 -11.59
CA ALA A 130 11.16 -15.98 -11.77
C ALA A 130 10.49 -16.50 -10.48
N GLU A 131 11.09 -16.26 -9.31
CA GLU A 131 10.52 -16.59 -8.01
C GLU A 131 9.27 -15.75 -7.70
N ALA A 132 9.32 -14.45 -7.98
CA ALA A 132 8.17 -13.55 -7.82
C ALA A 132 7.02 -13.88 -8.78
N GLU A 133 7.32 -14.15 -10.06
CA GLU A 133 6.33 -14.59 -11.05
C GLU A 133 5.67 -15.90 -10.63
N LYS A 134 6.46 -16.87 -10.15
CA LYS A 134 5.94 -18.13 -9.63
C LYS A 134 5.06 -17.91 -8.39
N TYR A 135 5.48 -17.06 -7.46
CA TYR A 135 4.70 -16.76 -6.26
C TYR A 135 3.37 -16.07 -6.60
N ARG A 136 3.39 -15.11 -7.54
CA ARG A 136 2.20 -14.49 -8.12
C ARG A 136 1.27 -15.53 -8.73
N ASP A 137 1.76 -16.38 -9.61
CA ASP A 137 0.94 -17.36 -10.33
C ASP A 137 0.30 -18.38 -9.37
N GLN A 138 1.04 -18.81 -8.34
CA GLN A 138 0.51 -19.66 -7.27
C GLN A 138 -0.58 -18.96 -6.45
N SER A 139 -0.36 -17.67 -6.14
CA SER A 139 -1.33 -16.85 -5.39
C SER A 139 -2.61 -16.66 -6.19
N LEU A 140 -2.52 -16.27 -7.46
CA LEU A 140 -3.68 -16.11 -8.34
C LEU A 140 -4.44 -17.42 -8.54
N SER A 141 -3.73 -18.54 -8.67
CA SER A 141 -4.39 -19.86 -8.76
C SER A 141 -5.22 -20.14 -7.50
N PHE A 142 -4.66 -19.87 -6.32
CA PHE A 142 -5.34 -20.05 -5.05
C PHE A 142 -6.55 -19.09 -4.90
N VAL A 143 -6.36 -17.80 -5.16
CA VAL A 143 -7.44 -16.79 -5.12
C VAL A 143 -8.57 -17.17 -6.06
N ARG A 144 -8.28 -17.51 -7.32
CA ARG A 144 -9.29 -17.93 -8.32
C ARG A 144 -10.04 -19.16 -7.87
N PHE A 145 -9.36 -20.16 -7.31
CA PHE A 145 -10.01 -21.37 -6.81
C PHE A 145 -11.04 -21.06 -5.72
N HIS A 146 -10.70 -20.21 -4.75
CA HIS A 146 -11.58 -19.89 -3.62
C HIS A 146 -12.66 -18.86 -3.95
N LEU A 147 -12.40 -17.91 -4.85
CA LEU A 147 -13.40 -16.92 -5.25
C LEU A 147 -14.37 -17.42 -6.34
N LEU A 148 -13.93 -18.31 -7.24
CA LEU A 148 -14.75 -18.85 -8.33
C LEU A 148 -15.24 -20.30 -8.07
N GLY A 149 -14.98 -20.86 -6.89
CA GLY A 149 -15.54 -22.16 -6.49
C GLY A 149 -14.99 -23.38 -7.24
N GLY A 150 -13.67 -23.43 -7.48
CA GLY A 150 -12.92 -24.58 -7.99
C GLY A 150 -13.25 -25.00 -9.43
N VAL A 151 -14.49 -25.42 -9.68
CA VAL A 151 -14.99 -25.85 -10.98
C VAL A 151 -14.87 -24.73 -12.02
N GLU A 152 -15.24 -23.50 -11.68
CA GLU A 152 -15.12 -22.35 -12.60
C GLU A 152 -13.66 -21.88 -12.75
N SER A 153 -12.80 -22.18 -11.77
CA SER A 153 -11.35 -21.91 -11.86
C SER A 153 -10.59 -22.91 -12.75
N GLY A 154 -11.27 -23.93 -13.28
CA GLY A 154 -10.70 -24.94 -14.17
C GLY A 154 -9.96 -26.09 -13.47
N THR A 155 -10.03 -26.19 -12.14
CA THR A 155 -9.43 -27.29 -11.35
C THR A 155 -10.30 -27.71 -10.17
N ASN A 156 -10.50 -29.03 -10.00
CA ASN A 156 -11.18 -29.58 -8.82
C ASN A 156 -10.23 -29.85 -7.65
N VAL A 157 -8.93 -29.61 -7.83
CA VAL A 157 -7.91 -29.77 -6.79
C VAL A 157 -7.53 -28.39 -6.28
N GLU A 158 -7.69 -28.19 -4.97
CA GLU A 158 -7.28 -26.97 -4.28
C GLU A 158 -5.77 -26.72 -4.48
N PRO A 159 -5.37 -25.58 -5.05
CA PRO A 159 -3.97 -25.22 -5.18
C PRO A 159 -3.30 -25.13 -3.81
N LYS A 160 -1.99 -25.36 -3.76
CA LYS A 160 -1.24 -25.15 -2.52
C LYS A 160 -1.29 -23.66 -2.15
N ALA A 161 -1.87 -23.34 -0.99
CA ALA A 161 -1.88 -22.00 -0.44
C ALA A 161 -0.45 -21.45 -0.34
N PRO A 162 -0.12 -20.33 -1.03
CA PRO A 162 1.12 -19.61 -0.76
C PRO A 162 1.09 -19.01 0.66
N ASN A 163 -0.09 -18.59 1.09
CA ASN A 163 -0.51 -18.12 2.41
C ASN A 163 -2.06 -18.17 2.45
N VAL A 164 -2.67 -18.12 3.63
CA VAL A 164 -4.13 -18.37 3.76
C VAL A 164 -4.94 -17.19 3.22
N ILE A 165 -5.90 -17.46 2.33
CA ILE A 165 -6.83 -16.46 1.75
C ILE A 165 -8.27 -16.84 2.08
N PHE A 166 -9.09 -15.80 2.24
CA PHE A 166 -10.49 -15.78 2.65
C PHE A 166 -11.48 -16.08 1.51
N CYS A 167 -12.74 -16.41 1.84
CA CYS A 167 -13.85 -16.62 0.90
C CYS A 167 -14.89 -15.49 1.01
N CYS A 168 -15.15 -14.75 -0.07
CA CYS A 168 -16.27 -13.80 -0.17
C CYS A 168 -17.55 -14.54 -0.63
N ASP A 169 -18.75 -14.08 -0.26
CA ASP A 169 -20.02 -14.78 -0.52
C ASP A 169 -20.85 -14.28 -1.71
N GLU A 170 -20.61 -13.07 -2.23
CA GLU A 170 -21.39 -12.48 -3.33
C GLU A 170 -20.65 -12.51 -4.68
N GLU A 171 -21.32 -12.95 -5.75
CA GLU A 171 -20.72 -13.16 -7.09
C GLU A 171 -20.18 -11.87 -7.74
N ALA A 172 -20.93 -10.77 -7.68
CA ALA A 172 -20.50 -9.48 -8.23
C ALA A 172 -19.30 -8.91 -7.46
N LEU A 173 -19.32 -9.05 -6.12
CA LEU A 173 -18.19 -8.66 -5.26
C LEU A 173 -16.96 -9.53 -5.55
N ARG A 174 -17.13 -10.84 -5.68
CA ARG A 174 -16.06 -11.79 -6.04
C ARG A 174 -15.40 -11.41 -7.36
N SER A 175 -16.17 -11.06 -8.39
CA SER A 175 -15.62 -10.74 -9.71
C SER A 175 -14.86 -9.41 -9.72
N GLY A 176 -15.40 -8.35 -9.10
CA GLY A 176 -14.72 -7.05 -9.00
C GLY A 176 -13.44 -7.16 -8.18
N PHE A 177 -13.54 -7.78 -7.00
CA PHE A 177 -12.42 -8.02 -6.10
C PHE A 177 -11.34 -8.92 -6.70
N LEU A 178 -11.71 -9.97 -7.45
CA LEU A 178 -10.75 -10.79 -8.18
C LEU A 178 -9.97 -9.94 -9.21
N GLY A 179 -10.66 -9.09 -9.97
CA GLY A 179 -10.03 -8.24 -10.97
C GLY A 179 -9.03 -7.24 -10.38
N SER A 180 -9.33 -6.65 -9.22
CA SER A 180 -8.39 -5.76 -8.54
C SER A 180 -7.22 -6.51 -7.89
N ILE A 181 -7.44 -7.72 -7.34
CA ILE A 181 -6.34 -8.59 -6.89
C ILE A 181 -5.40 -8.92 -8.06
N GLU A 182 -5.94 -9.34 -9.21
CA GLU A 182 -5.15 -9.66 -10.40
C GLU A 182 -4.31 -8.47 -10.85
N THR A 183 -4.95 -7.31 -10.99
CA THR A 183 -4.29 -6.06 -11.40
C THR A 183 -3.18 -5.67 -10.43
N TYR A 184 -3.44 -5.71 -9.12
CA TYR A 184 -2.46 -5.41 -8.08
C TYR A 184 -1.26 -6.36 -8.15
N MET A 185 -1.52 -7.66 -8.21
CA MET A 185 -0.46 -8.67 -8.23
C MET A 185 0.42 -8.58 -9.49
N GLU A 186 -0.18 -8.30 -10.65
CA GLU A 186 0.55 -8.07 -11.89
C GLU A 186 1.41 -6.81 -11.81
N ALA A 187 0.86 -5.73 -11.27
CA ALA A 187 1.56 -4.46 -11.09
C ALA A 187 2.76 -4.59 -10.14
N CYS A 188 2.64 -5.31 -9.02
CA CYS A 188 3.75 -5.55 -8.08
C CYS A 188 4.91 -6.32 -8.73
N VAL A 189 4.62 -7.32 -9.58
CA VAL A 189 5.68 -8.02 -10.33
C VAL A 189 6.31 -7.10 -11.40
N ALA A 190 5.52 -6.26 -12.05
CA ALA A 190 6.03 -5.27 -13.00
C ALA A 190 6.95 -4.24 -12.31
N GLU A 191 6.55 -3.75 -11.13
CA GLU A 191 7.35 -2.86 -10.28
C GLU A 191 8.66 -3.53 -9.86
N LEU A 192 8.62 -4.79 -9.40
CA LEU A 192 9.83 -5.55 -9.06
C LEU A 192 10.79 -5.66 -10.25
N LYS A 193 10.30 -6.05 -11.43
CA LYS A 193 11.12 -6.15 -12.66
C LYS A 193 11.78 -4.83 -12.98
N TRP A 194 11.03 -3.75 -12.85
CA TRP A 194 11.51 -2.42 -13.15
C TRP A 194 12.54 -1.95 -12.10
N ARG A 195 12.29 -2.20 -10.81
CA ARG A 195 13.23 -1.93 -9.70
C ARG A 195 14.55 -2.68 -9.90
N LEU A 196 14.48 -3.97 -10.24
CA LEU A 196 15.65 -4.79 -10.53
C LEU A 196 16.39 -4.40 -11.83
N SER A 197 15.76 -3.63 -12.72
CA SER A 197 16.43 -3.09 -13.91
C SER A 197 17.42 -1.96 -13.60
N GLY A 198 17.42 -1.45 -12.36
CA GLY A 198 18.27 -0.34 -11.93
C GLY A 198 17.85 1.03 -12.46
N LYS A 199 16.65 1.13 -13.05
CA LYS A 199 16.05 2.39 -13.48
C LYS A 199 15.33 3.06 -12.31
N LEU A 200 15.24 4.38 -12.36
CA LEU A 200 14.49 5.21 -11.42
C LEU A 200 13.53 6.11 -12.22
N PRO A 201 12.35 6.51 -11.69
CA PRO A 201 11.36 7.21 -12.49
C PRO A 201 11.86 8.63 -12.72
N ALA A 202 11.75 9.15 -13.94
CA ALA A 202 12.31 10.45 -14.30
C ALA A 202 11.77 11.58 -13.42
N ASN A 203 10.51 11.47 -12.97
CA ASN A 203 9.81 12.45 -12.14
C ASN A 203 8.66 11.78 -11.35
N ALA A 204 7.93 12.60 -10.58
CA ALA A 204 6.78 12.16 -9.80
C ALA A 204 5.62 11.58 -10.66
N ASP A 205 5.41 12.09 -11.87
CA ASP A 205 4.33 11.59 -12.74
C ASP A 205 4.60 10.15 -13.19
N GLU A 206 5.83 9.84 -13.62
CA GLU A 206 6.23 8.47 -13.94
C GLU A 206 6.18 7.56 -12.71
N PHE A 207 6.50 8.09 -11.52
CA PHE A 207 6.34 7.37 -10.27
C PHE A 207 4.88 6.97 -10.02
N TYR A 208 3.94 7.91 -10.16
CA TYR A 208 2.52 7.62 -9.94
C TYR A 208 1.93 6.63 -10.96
N GLN A 209 2.45 6.57 -12.19
CA GLN A 209 1.92 5.66 -13.22
C GLN A 209 1.91 4.19 -12.80
N PHE A 210 2.91 3.73 -12.03
CA PHE A 210 2.91 2.38 -11.47
C PHE A 210 2.42 2.35 -10.03
N ARG A 211 2.79 3.33 -9.19
CA ARG A 211 2.49 3.29 -7.75
C ARG A 211 1.00 3.31 -7.43
N LEU A 212 0.18 3.91 -8.29
CA LEU A 212 -1.29 3.87 -8.19
C LEU A 212 -1.86 2.44 -8.29
N GLN A 213 -1.15 1.53 -8.95
CA GLN A 213 -1.57 0.14 -9.11
C GLN A 213 -1.01 -0.77 -8.00
N THR A 214 0.02 -0.34 -7.29
CA THR A 214 0.70 -1.15 -6.25
C THR A 214 0.43 -0.68 -4.82
N SER A 215 -0.45 0.30 -4.63
CA SER A 215 -0.85 0.79 -3.30
C SER A 215 -1.92 -0.05 -2.60
N ALA A 216 -2.44 -1.10 -3.26
CA ALA A 216 -3.53 -1.96 -2.80
C ALA A 216 -4.88 -1.26 -2.52
N VAL A 217 -4.98 0.06 -2.70
CA VAL A 217 -6.19 0.87 -2.42
C VAL A 217 -7.42 0.34 -3.16
N GLU A 218 -7.27 -0.05 -4.42
CA GLU A 218 -8.39 -0.57 -5.24
C GLU A 218 -8.96 -1.86 -4.68
N MET A 219 -8.08 -2.82 -4.43
CA MET A 219 -8.43 -4.11 -3.86
C MET A 219 -9.08 -3.94 -2.48
N MET A 220 -8.61 -2.96 -1.70
CA MET A 220 -9.22 -2.60 -0.42
C MET A 220 -10.65 -2.06 -0.62
N LEU A 221 -10.88 -1.15 -1.56
CA LEU A 221 -12.21 -0.57 -1.78
C LEU A 221 -13.22 -1.58 -2.36
N ASP A 222 -12.76 -2.48 -3.24
CA ASP A 222 -13.59 -3.55 -3.77
C ASP A 222 -14.03 -4.53 -2.67
N LEU A 223 -13.22 -4.72 -1.63
CA LEU A 223 -13.63 -5.49 -0.44
C LEU A 223 -14.84 -4.86 0.28
N CYS A 224 -15.00 -3.54 0.22
CA CYS A 224 -16.16 -2.84 0.79
C CYS A 224 -17.44 -3.07 -0.02
N GLY A 225 -17.34 -3.62 -1.23
CA GLY A 225 -18.45 -3.77 -2.17
C GLY A 225 -19.03 -2.47 -2.69
N LEU A 226 -18.24 -1.39 -2.61
CA LEU A 226 -18.64 -0.06 -3.03
C LEU A 226 -17.95 0.29 -4.36
N SER A 227 -18.32 -0.39 -5.45
CA SER A 227 -17.78 -0.09 -6.78
C SER A 227 -18.72 0.85 -7.55
N GLN A 228 -18.40 2.14 -7.55
CA GLN A 228 -18.92 3.11 -8.52
C GLN A 228 -17.74 3.84 -9.16
N GLU A 229 -17.91 4.31 -10.41
CA GLU A 229 -16.91 5.11 -11.12
C GLU A 229 -16.77 6.52 -10.49
N LEU A 230 -16.16 6.60 -9.30
CA LEU A 230 -15.78 7.87 -8.68
C LEU A 230 -14.32 8.21 -9.02
N THR A 231 -14.00 8.24 -10.31
CA THR A 231 -12.61 8.29 -10.81
C THR A 231 -11.78 9.42 -10.18
N GLY A 232 -12.37 10.60 -9.95
CA GLY A 232 -11.68 11.73 -9.30
C GLY A 232 -11.36 11.48 -7.82
N VAL A 233 -12.37 11.16 -7.02
CA VAL A 233 -12.25 10.84 -5.58
C VAL A 233 -11.28 9.67 -5.35
N ARG A 234 -11.38 8.67 -6.20
CA ARG A 234 -10.53 7.47 -6.23
C ARG A 234 -9.06 7.81 -6.46
N VAL A 235 -8.74 8.54 -7.53
CA VAL A 235 -7.35 8.89 -7.83
C VAL A 235 -6.74 9.75 -6.73
N CYS A 236 -7.50 10.74 -6.22
CA CYS A 236 -7.02 11.62 -5.16
C CYS A 236 -6.73 10.85 -3.85
N SER A 237 -7.66 10.02 -3.38
CA SER A 237 -7.47 9.22 -2.16
C SER A 237 -6.29 8.25 -2.25
N ASN A 238 -6.10 7.63 -3.43
CA ASN A 238 -4.97 6.74 -3.67
C ASN A 238 -3.63 7.52 -3.64
N LYS A 239 -3.54 8.66 -4.34
CA LYS A 239 -2.36 9.53 -4.28
C LYS A 239 -2.06 10.02 -2.87
N ILE A 240 -3.07 10.43 -2.11
CA ILE A 240 -2.91 10.86 -0.72
C ILE A 240 -2.32 9.72 0.13
N SER A 241 -2.87 8.51 -0.01
CA SER A 241 -2.39 7.32 0.71
C SER A 241 -0.94 6.98 0.36
N ILE A 242 -0.59 7.07 -0.92
CA ILE A 242 0.79 6.92 -1.41
C ILE A 242 1.69 7.96 -0.74
N ILE A 243 1.38 9.26 -0.87
CA ILE A 243 2.24 10.32 -0.31
C ILE A 243 2.47 10.12 1.20
N ILE A 244 1.43 9.79 1.96
CA ILE A 244 1.55 9.50 3.39
C ILE A 244 2.52 8.34 3.62
N ASN A 245 2.34 7.23 2.89
CA ASN A 245 3.22 6.08 2.99
C ASN A 245 4.68 6.47 2.67
N GLU A 246 4.93 7.10 1.52
CA GLU A 246 6.27 7.48 1.05
C GLU A 246 7.02 8.38 2.05
N LEU A 247 6.32 9.31 2.71
CA LEU A 247 6.93 10.18 3.72
C LEU A 247 7.31 9.41 4.99
N PHE A 248 6.42 8.55 5.51
CA PHE A 248 6.64 7.86 6.78
C PHE A 248 7.44 6.55 6.64
N SER A 249 7.49 5.96 5.45
CA SER A 249 8.26 4.75 5.14
C SER A 249 9.70 5.03 4.71
N LEU A 250 10.05 6.26 4.28
CA LEU A 250 11.34 6.58 3.68
C LEU A 250 12.53 6.04 4.45
N LYS A 251 12.58 6.22 5.78
CA LYS A 251 13.68 5.72 6.62
C LYS A 251 13.82 4.20 6.57
N LYS A 252 12.69 3.48 6.58
CA LYS A 252 12.67 2.02 6.44
C LYS A 252 13.20 1.64 5.05
N GLU A 253 12.69 2.27 4.00
CA GLU A 253 13.05 1.96 2.60
C GLU A 253 14.51 2.25 2.28
N LEU A 254 15.08 3.35 2.80
CA LEU A 254 16.50 3.65 2.70
C LEU A 254 17.36 2.56 3.36
N LYS A 255 16.94 2.08 4.54
CA LYS A 255 17.62 0.99 5.25
C LYS A 255 17.53 -0.34 4.51
N ASP A 256 16.41 -0.59 3.84
CA ASP A 256 16.15 -1.80 3.06
C ASP A 256 16.80 -1.72 1.65
N GLY A 257 17.46 -0.61 1.31
CA GLY A 257 18.13 -0.43 0.02
C GLY A 257 17.15 -0.30 -1.16
N ALA A 258 15.92 0.13 -0.90
CA ALA A 258 14.86 0.32 -1.89
C ALA A 258 14.67 1.82 -2.18
N PRO A 259 15.40 2.41 -3.14
CA PRO A 259 15.35 3.84 -3.40
C PRO A 259 14.14 4.31 -4.22
N LEU A 260 13.16 3.43 -4.45
CA LEU A 260 11.96 3.74 -5.21
C LEU A 260 10.95 4.48 -4.33
N ASN A 261 11.37 5.66 -3.86
CA ASN A 261 10.56 6.51 -2.99
C ASN A 261 10.37 7.89 -3.62
N LEU A 262 9.18 8.46 -3.46
CA LEU A 262 8.82 9.76 -4.05
C LEU A 262 9.76 10.91 -3.64
N VAL A 263 10.31 10.88 -2.42
CA VAL A 263 11.22 11.93 -1.89
C VAL A 263 12.53 12.02 -2.69
N PRO A 264 13.39 10.97 -2.75
CA PRO A 264 14.62 11.02 -3.53
C PRO A 264 14.38 11.21 -5.03
N ILE A 265 13.25 10.74 -5.57
CA ILE A 265 12.85 10.97 -6.96
C ILE A 265 12.61 12.45 -7.21
N THR A 266 11.80 13.10 -6.37
CA THR A 266 11.51 14.54 -6.45
C THR A 266 12.78 15.38 -6.29
N MET A 267 13.63 15.05 -5.32
CA MET A 267 14.93 15.72 -5.12
C MET A 267 15.77 15.71 -6.40
N ARG A 268 15.92 14.54 -7.02
CA ARG A 268 16.71 14.42 -8.25
C ARG A 268 16.05 15.12 -9.43
N ALA A 269 14.76 14.87 -9.66
CA ALA A 269 14.04 15.38 -10.83
C ALA A 269 14.02 16.91 -10.87
N LEU A 270 13.93 17.55 -9.69
CA LEU A 270 13.84 19.01 -9.56
C LEU A 270 15.12 19.67 -9.06
N ASN A 271 16.19 18.89 -8.84
CA ASN A 271 17.46 19.36 -8.26
C ASN A 271 17.25 20.12 -6.92
N LEU A 272 16.48 19.52 -6.02
CA LEU A 272 16.11 20.07 -4.72
C LEU A 272 16.81 19.34 -3.56
N ASN A 273 16.99 20.05 -2.44
CA ASN A 273 17.36 19.41 -1.18
C ASN A 273 16.15 18.70 -0.54
N LEU A 274 16.39 17.96 0.54
CA LEU A 274 15.37 17.17 1.24
C LEU A 274 14.17 18.01 1.67
N ASP A 275 14.41 19.15 2.34
CA ASP A 275 13.33 20.01 2.86
C ASP A 275 12.47 20.57 1.71
N ALA A 276 13.09 21.05 0.63
CA ALA A 276 12.38 21.60 -0.52
C ALA A 276 11.60 20.53 -1.30
N ALA A 277 12.15 19.33 -1.49
CA ALA A 277 11.43 18.22 -2.11
C ALA A 277 10.26 17.74 -1.25
N THR A 278 10.46 17.66 0.08
CA THR A 278 9.39 17.35 1.04
C THR A 278 8.26 18.37 0.96
N GLN A 279 8.59 19.67 0.86
CA GLN A 279 7.57 20.72 0.69
C GLN A 279 6.80 20.60 -0.63
N VAL A 280 7.45 20.21 -1.74
CA VAL A 280 6.76 19.94 -3.01
C VAL A 280 5.76 18.81 -2.85
N ILE A 281 6.15 17.71 -2.19
CA ILE A 281 5.30 16.55 -1.93
C ILE A 281 4.13 16.90 -1.00
N LEU A 282 4.37 17.72 0.03
CA LEU A 282 3.30 18.21 0.91
C LEU A 282 2.32 19.14 0.17
N ASN A 283 2.81 19.94 -0.78
CA ASN A 283 1.92 20.76 -1.61
C ASN A 283 1.06 19.89 -2.55
N ASP A 284 1.62 18.80 -3.10
CA ASP A 284 0.88 17.80 -3.87
C ASP A 284 -0.19 17.12 -3.00
N LEU A 285 0.15 16.72 -1.76
CA LEU A 285 -0.79 16.19 -0.78
C LEU A 285 -1.98 17.14 -0.58
N HIS A 286 -1.71 18.41 -0.27
CA HIS A 286 -2.77 19.40 -0.06
C HIS A 286 -3.60 19.66 -1.33
N SER A 287 -3.01 19.56 -2.52
CA SER A 287 -3.77 19.65 -3.77
C SER A 287 -4.74 18.48 -3.91
N ASN A 288 -4.27 17.26 -3.71
CA ASN A 288 -5.12 16.08 -3.80
C ASN A 288 -6.24 16.09 -2.74
N ILE A 289 -6.02 16.63 -1.54
CA ILE A 289 -7.07 16.80 -0.53
C ILE A 289 -8.15 17.77 -1.03
N ARG A 290 -7.76 18.92 -1.59
CA ARG A 290 -8.73 19.89 -2.15
C ARG A 290 -9.49 19.30 -3.33
N ASP A 291 -8.78 18.61 -4.23
CA ASP A 291 -9.38 18.00 -5.42
C ASP A 291 -10.33 16.85 -5.03
N PHE A 292 -10.00 16.07 -3.99
CA PHE A 292 -10.90 15.08 -3.42
C PHE A 292 -12.21 15.72 -2.97
N GLU A 293 -12.15 16.78 -2.16
CA GLU A 293 -13.34 17.47 -1.65
C GLU A 293 -14.16 18.11 -2.77
N GLN A 294 -13.50 18.72 -3.75
CA GLN A 294 -14.17 19.30 -4.90
C GLN A 294 -14.89 18.22 -5.71
N ASN A 295 -14.23 17.10 -6.01
CA ASN A 295 -14.84 15.98 -6.73
C ASN A 295 -16.00 15.37 -5.95
N ALA A 296 -15.85 15.20 -4.63
CA ALA A 296 -16.93 14.71 -3.76
C ALA A 296 -18.14 15.64 -3.76
N ASN A 297 -17.94 16.96 -3.72
CA ASN A 297 -19.03 17.93 -3.75
C ASN A 297 -19.77 17.97 -5.10
N VAL A 298 -19.04 17.89 -6.22
CA VAL A 298 -19.65 17.76 -7.55
C VAL A 298 -20.54 16.52 -7.63
N LEU A 299 -20.08 15.39 -7.09
CA LEU A 299 -20.87 14.16 -7.03
C LEU A 299 -22.12 14.34 -6.18
N ARG A 300 -22.00 14.90 -4.96
CA ARG A 300 -23.13 15.19 -4.06
C ARG A 300 -24.19 16.06 -4.73
N GLU A 301 -23.77 17.12 -5.41
CA GLU A 301 -24.68 18.04 -6.13
C GLU A 301 -25.42 17.29 -7.24
N SER A 302 -24.71 16.51 -8.05
CA SER A 302 -25.33 15.74 -9.14
C SER A 302 -26.31 14.67 -8.63
N THR A 303 -25.93 13.87 -7.63
CA THR A 303 -26.77 12.81 -7.06
C THR A 303 -28.02 13.37 -6.39
N THR A 304 -27.91 14.47 -5.63
CA THR A 304 -29.06 15.11 -4.97
C THR A 304 -30.08 15.67 -5.98
N SER A 305 -29.61 16.11 -7.15
CA SER A 305 -30.49 16.65 -8.19
C SER A 305 -31.23 15.60 -9.02
N GLU A 306 -30.72 14.37 -9.07
CA GLU A 306 -31.13 13.35 -10.04
C GLU A 306 -31.68 12.05 -9.44
N HIS A 307 -31.45 11.78 -8.15
CA HIS A 307 -31.70 10.46 -7.55
C HIS A 307 -32.48 10.51 -6.22
N GLU A 308 -33.03 9.36 -5.82
CA GLU A 308 -33.72 9.15 -4.55
C GLU A 308 -32.73 9.10 -3.35
N ASP A 309 -33.26 9.25 -2.12
CA ASP A 309 -32.48 9.30 -0.86
C ASP A 309 -31.47 8.12 -0.72
N ALA A 310 -31.82 6.93 -1.22
CA ALA A 310 -30.95 5.75 -1.16
C ALA A 310 -29.65 5.88 -1.97
N ALA A 311 -29.67 6.63 -3.08
CA ALA A 311 -28.48 6.88 -3.89
C ALA A 311 -27.54 7.87 -3.20
N VAL A 312 -28.10 8.88 -2.53
CA VAL A 312 -27.35 9.86 -1.73
C VAL A 312 -26.66 9.14 -0.55
N GLU A 313 -27.37 8.28 0.16
CA GLU A 313 -26.80 7.49 1.25
C GLU A 313 -25.67 6.58 0.77
N SER A 314 -25.86 5.92 -0.38
CA SER A 314 -24.84 5.06 -0.99
C SER A 314 -23.57 5.85 -1.38
N LEU A 315 -23.74 7.06 -1.92
CA LEU A 315 -22.62 7.94 -2.26
C LEU A 315 -21.85 8.38 -1.01
N GLU A 316 -22.53 8.81 0.05
CA GLU A 316 -21.86 9.22 1.30
C GLU A 316 -21.14 8.06 1.97
N ARG A 317 -21.71 6.84 1.91
CA ARG A 317 -21.03 5.65 2.40
C ARG A 317 -19.72 5.39 1.64
N LEU A 318 -19.74 5.55 0.31
CA LEU A 318 -18.55 5.39 -0.52
C LEU A 318 -17.51 6.49 -0.27
N ILE A 319 -17.91 7.77 -0.24
CA ILE A 319 -16.98 8.87 0.10
C ILE A 319 -16.37 8.65 1.49
N GLY A 320 -17.20 8.25 2.47
CA GLY A 320 -16.74 7.91 3.81
C GLY A 320 -15.74 6.75 3.83
N ALA A 321 -15.91 5.73 2.98
CA ALA A 321 -14.97 4.61 2.87
C ALA A 321 -13.59 5.07 2.36
N TYR A 322 -13.56 5.95 1.35
CA TYR A 322 -12.31 6.56 0.88
C TYR A 322 -11.63 7.41 1.96
N GLN A 323 -12.41 8.22 2.68
CA GLN A 323 -11.91 9.03 3.78
C GLN A 323 -11.31 8.16 4.89
N ALA A 324 -12.03 7.11 5.31
CA ALA A 324 -11.59 6.17 6.33
C ALA A 324 -10.33 5.41 5.92
N LEU A 325 -10.17 5.05 4.64
CA LEU A 325 -8.96 4.43 4.14
C LEU A 325 -7.74 5.35 4.27
N VAL A 326 -7.87 6.61 3.84
CA VAL A 326 -6.77 7.59 3.94
C VAL A 326 -6.40 7.87 5.39
N THR A 327 -7.40 8.12 6.25
CA THR A 327 -7.15 8.40 7.67
C THR A 327 -6.59 7.18 8.39
N CYS A 328 -7.00 5.96 7.99
CA CYS A 328 -6.37 4.72 8.43
C CYS A 328 -4.88 4.67 8.06
N VAL A 329 -4.53 4.93 6.80
CA VAL A 329 -3.12 4.91 6.34
C VAL A 329 -2.28 5.90 7.15
N LEU A 330 -2.78 7.12 7.41
CA LEU A 330 -2.10 8.08 8.29
C LEU A 330 -1.99 7.55 9.72
N HIS A 331 -3.11 7.12 10.31
CA HIS A 331 -3.16 6.66 11.70
C HIS A 331 -2.22 5.49 11.93
N PHE A 332 -2.24 4.50 11.03
CA PHE A 332 -1.33 3.37 11.05
C PHE A 332 0.12 3.82 10.89
N SER A 333 0.42 4.74 9.96
CA SER A 333 1.80 5.21 9.73
C SER A 333 2.42 5.89 10.94
N ILE A 334 1.64 6.68 11.68
CA ILE A 334 2.14 7.44 12.84
C ILE A 334 2.08 6.66 14.16
N LYS A 335 1.33 5.56 14.23
CA LYS A 335 1.16 4.75 15.45
C LYS A 335 1.87 3.41 15.40
N SER A 336 1.90 2.76 14.24
CA SER A 336 2.42 1.41 14.11
C SER A 336 3.93 1.40 14.36
N PRO A 337 4.43 0.45 15.17
CA PRO A 337 5.86 0.16 15.28
C PRO A 337 6.52 -0.25 13.95
N ARG A 338 5.75 -0.58 12.89
CA ARG A 338 6.25 -1.06 11.59
C ARG A 338 7.33 -0.15 10.99
N TYR A 339 7.14 1.18 11.05
CA TYR A 339 8.12 2.15 10.52
C TYR A 339 9.18 2.57 11.55
N GLY A 340 8.96 2.30 12.84
CA GLY A 340 9.94 2.60 13.89
C GLY A 340 10.19 4.10 14.15
N ILE A 341 9.27 4.96 13.71
CA ILE A 341 9.37 6.43 13.77
C ILE A 341 8.60 7.06 14.93
N LEU A 342 7.86 6.29 15.74
CA LEU A 342 7.05 6.85 16.83
C LEU A 342 7.88 7.66 17.84
N LYS A 343 9.14 7.28 18.05
CA LYS A 343 10.11 7.99 18.87
C LYS A 343 10.55 9.35 18.31
N ASP A 344 10.33 9.58 17.02
CA ASP A 344 10.73 10.78 16.28
C ASP A 344 9.58 11.83 16.27
N ARG A 345 8.42 11.50 16.88
CA ARG A 345 7.26 12.38 17.03
C ARG A 345 7.51 13.50 18.04
N GLN A 346 7.08 14.71 17.69
CA GLN A 346 7.16 15.91 18.51
C GLN A 346 5.86 16.17 19.29
N ASP A 347 5.91 17.06 20.28
CA ASP A 347 4.75 17.40 21.13
C ASP A 347 3.57 17.99 20.35
N ASP A 348 3.84 18.72 19.26
CA ASP A 348 2.83 19.32 18.38
C ASP A 348 2.22 18.30 17.39
N GLY A 349 2.68 17.06 17.42
CA GLY A 349 2.26 15.97 16.53
C GLY A 349 3.03 15.85 15.22
N SER A 350 3.97 16.77 14.93
CA SER A 350 4.89 16.67 13.80
C SER A 350 5.96 15.58 14.01
N PHE A 351 6.74 15.29 12.97
CA PHE A 351 7.82 14.31 13.01
C PHE A 351 9.14 14.91 12.51
N VAL A 352 10.22 14.60 13.23
CA VAL A 352 11.60 14.95 12.82
C VAL A 352 12.43 13.67 12.80
N ILE A 353 12.53 13.06 11.62
CA ILE A 353 13.05 11.71 11.43
C ILE A 353 14.50 11.80 10.93
N ALA A 354 15.45 11.25 11.70
CA ALA A 354 16.81 11.07 11.22
C ALA A 354 16.88 9.91 10.21
N LEU A 355 17.39 10.19 9.00
CA LEU A 355 17.53 9.24 7.89
C LEU A 355 18.84 8.46 7.94
#